data_AF-A0A830EM77-F1
#
_entry.id   AF-A0A830EM77-F1
#
_cell.length_a   1.000
_cell.length_b   1.000
_cell.length_c   1.000
_cell.angle_alpha   90.00
_cell.angle_beta   90.00
_cell.angle_gamma   90.00
#
_symmetry.space_group_name_H-M   'P 1'
#
loop_
_entity.id
_entity.type
_entity.pdbx_description
1 polymer ?
#
loop_
_entity_poly.entity_id
_entity_poly.type
_entity_poly.pdbx_seq_one_letter_code
_entity_poly.pdbx_strand_id
1 'polypeptide(L)'
;MTINPRDYDLDELRKMARQRGNGMSDEDVPDPTDLDMGLDDADEEVLAGSSFRSGLYRELLPFLGGDAHEKPYLEALPETYAAEFVVFEWLEFLLMHSGYKGADEALDYYRSIDWLTEDVQDDLSDYLLGIDESATNDDNELSVDDHMLSLVYIAKLTAMT
;
A
#
# COMPACT_ATOMS: atom_id res chain seq x y z
N MET A 1 15.72 5.54 -37.91
CA MET A 1 14.29 5.25 -38.08
C MET A 1 13.75 4.92 -36.70
N THR A 2 12.98 5.81 -36.08
CA THR A 2 12.36 5.57 -34.77
C THR A 2 11.14 4.68 -35.01
N ILE A 3 11.32 3.38 -34.83
CA ILE A 3 10.25 2.40 -34.93
C ILE A 3 9.32 2.60 -33.73
N ASN A 4 8.06 2.96 -33.99
CA ASN A 4 7.02 3.13 -32.98
C ASN A 4 6.35 1.77 -32.71
N PRO A 5 6.43 1.21 -31.49
CA PRO A 5 5.90 -0.11 -31.17
C PRO A 5 4.38 -0.27 -31.35
N ARG A 6 3.65 0.84 -31.48
CA ARG A 6 2.19 0.84 -31.65
C ARG A 6 1.74 0.64 -33.10
N ASP A 7 2.66 0.74 -34.06
CA ASP A 7 2.36 0.64 -35.49
C ASP A 7 2.51 -0.80 -36.04
N TYR A 8 2.88 -1.77 -35.20
CA TYR A 8 2.97 -3.18 -35.59
C TYR A 8 1.67 -3.94 -35.35
N ASP A 9 1.24 -4.68 -36.37
CA ASP A 9 0.14 -5.64 -36.26
C ASP A 9 0.61 -6.95 -35.59
N LEU A 10 -0.30 -7.64 -34.90
CA LEU A 10 -0.07 -8.89 -34.18
C LEU A 10 0.55 -9.97 -35.07
N ASP A 11 0.21 -9.99 -36.36
CA ASP A 11 0.75 -10.95 -37.32
C ASP A 11 2.22 -10.66 -37.69
N GLU A 12 2.64 -9.39 -37.73
CA GLU A 12 4.06 -9.03 -37.94
C GLU A 12 4.90 -9.38 -36.70
N LEU A 13 4.38 -9.11 -35.51
CA LEU A 13 5.03 -9.49 -34.24
C LEU A 13 5.19 -11.01 -34.14
N ARG A 14 4.16 -11.78 -34.53
CA ARG A 14 4.19 -13.24 -34.52
C ARG A 14 5.17 -13.81 -35.54
N LYS A 15 5.32 -13.15 -36.69
CA LYS A 15 6.31 -13.51 -37.72
C LYS A 15 7.73 -13.22 -37.23
N MET A 16 7.97 -12.09 -36.56
CA MET A 16 9.27 -11.76 -35.97
C MET A 16 9.67 -12.70 -34.83
N ALA A 17 8.72 -13.10 -33.97
CA ALA A 17 8.96 -14.08 -32.89
C ALA A 17 9.39 -15.44 -33.44
N ARG A 18 8.75 -15.92 -34.53
CA ARG A 18 9.14 -17.16 -35.20
C ARG A 18 10.49 -17.07 -35.90
N GLN A 19 10.80 -15.92 -36.50
CA GLN A 19 12.09 -15.68 -37.14
C GLN A 19 13.24 -15.67 -36.10
N ARG A 20 12.97 -15.25 -34.86
CA ARG A 20 13.94 -15.24 -33.74
C ARG A 20 14.11 -16.62 -33.09
N GLY A 21 13.13 -17.52 -33.23
CA GLY A 21 13.12 -18.85 -32.62
C GLY A 21 13.87 -19.95 -33.39
N ASN A 22 14.47 -19.67 -34.55
CA ASN A 22 15.15 -20.70 -35.36
C ASN A 22 16.63 -20.92 -34.97
N GLY A 23 16.93 -21.02 -33.68
CA GLY A 23 18.32 -21.12 -33.22
C GLY A 23 18.59 -21.85 -31.90
N MET A 24 17.60 -22.41 -31.22
CA MET A 24 17.83 -23.21 -30.01
C MET A 24 17.63 -24.70 -30.31
N SER A 25 18.73 -25.46 -30.25
CA SER A 25 18.70 -26.93 -30.20
C SER A 25 18.20 -27.41 -28.84
N ASP A 26 17.46 -28.52 -28.85
CA ASP A 26 16.74 -29.13 -27.72
C ASP A 26 17.65 -29.70 -26.60
N GLU A 27 18.97 -29.46 -26.66
CA GLU A 27 19.97 -30.00 -25.74
C GLU A 27 20.44 -28.99 -24.66
N ASP A 28 19.99 -27.73 -24.71
CA ASP A 28 20.35 -26.67 -23.76
C ASP A 28 19.15 -26.18 -22.92
N VAL A 29 18.22 -27.07 -22.55
CA VAL A 29 17.21 -26.73 -21.53
C VAL A 29 17.88 -26.89 -20.16
N PRO A 30 18.15 -25.79 -19.41
CA PRO A 30 18.78 -25.90 -18.10
C PRO A 30 17.82 -26.59 -17.13
N ASP A 31 18.37 -27.39 -16.22
CA ASP A 31 17.64 -28.00 -15.11
C ASP A 31 16.91 -26.90 -14.31
N PRO A 32 15.60 -27.01 -14.03
CA PRO A 32 14.87 -26.00 -13.25
C PRO A 32 15.42 -25.78 -11.83
N THR A 33 16.32 -26.64 -11.33
CA THR A 33 17.04 -26.40 -10.06
C THR A 33 18.34 -25.61 -10.20
N ASP A 34 18.85 -25.41 -11.42
CA ASP A 34 20.03 -24.57 -11.73
C ASP A 34 19.63 -23.16 -12.22
N LEU A 35 18.33 -22.83 -12.19
CA LEU A 35 17.85 -21.46 -12.26
C LEU A 35 18.13 -20.78 -10.91
N ASP A 36 19.41 -20.45 -10.69
CA ASP A 36 19.77 -19.30 -9.87
C ASP A 36 19.19 -18.07 -10.59
N MET A 37 17.89 -17.85 -10.42
CA MET A 37 17.26 -16.60 -10.82
C MET A 37 17.92 -15.53 -9.97
N GLY A 38 18.94 -14.89 -10.54
CA GLY A 38 19.44 -13.61 -10.08
C GLY A 38 18.32 -12.60 -10.18
N LEU A 39 17.42 -12.63 -9.19
CA LEU A 39 16.52 -11.56 -8.88
C LEU A 39 17.45 -10.42 -8.41
N ASP A 40 17.54 -9.35 -9.19
CA ASP A 40 18.14 -8.12 -8.68
C ASP A 40 17.27 -7.66 -7.48
N ASP A 41 17.89 -7.15 -6.41
CA ASP A 41 17.22 -6.72 -5.17
C ASP A 41 15.97 -5.84 -5.42
N ALA A 42 15.98 -5.05 -6.48
CA ALA A 42 14.87 -4.16 -6.87
C ALA A 42 13.62 -4.92 -7.34
N ASP A 43 13.77 -6.06 -8.03
CA ASP A 43 12.64 -6.85 -8.52
C ASP A 43 11.99 -7.66 -7.38
N GLU A 44 12.77 -8.04 -6.36
CA GLU A 44 12.27 -8.71 -5.16
C GLU A 44 11.46 -7.75 -4.26
N GLU A 45 11.91 -6.51 -4.09
CA GLU A 45 11.19 -5.46 -3.35
C GLU A 45 9.85 -5.11 -4.01
N VAL A 46 9.81 -5.01 -5.34
CA VAL A 46 8.58 -4.77 -6.11
C VAL A 46 7.59 -5.93 -5.96
N LEU A 47 8.06 -7.18 -5.97
CA LEU A 47 7.22 -8.36 -5.78
C LEU A 47 6.71 -8.47 -4.33
N ALA A 48 7.56 -8.18 -3.34
CA ALA A 48 7.18 -8.13 -1.93
C ALA A 48 6.13 -7.05 -1.66
N GLY A 49 6.34 -5.84 -2.17
CA GLY A 49 5.35 -4.75 -2.14
C GLY A 49 4.05 -5.15 -2.83
N SER A 50 4.10 -5.82 -3.98
CA SER A 50 2.89 -6.31 -4.66
C SER A 50 2.12 -7.36 -3.84
N SER A 51 2.83 -8.22 -3.11
CA SER A 51 2.26 -9.26 -2.26
C SER A 51 1.64 -8.68 -1.00
N PHE A 52 2.32 -7.72 -0.37
CA PHE A 52 1.82 -6.96 0.78
C PHE A 52 0.55 -6.18 0.40
N ARG A 53 0.60 -5.41 -0.69
CA ARG A 53 -0.55 -4.69 -1.26
C ARG A 53 -1.73 -5.59 -1.54
N SER A 54 -1.47 -6.76 -2.14
CA SER A 54 -2.51 -7.76 -2.40
C SER A 54 -3.19 -8.26 -1.11
N GLY A 55 -2.41 -8.36 -0.02
CA GLY A 55 -2.93 -8.64 1.32
C GLY A 55 -3.83 -7.53 1.85
N LEU A 56 -3.37 -6.27 1.79
CA LEU A 56 -4.16 -5.11 2.22
C LEU A 56 -5.47 -4.99 1.43
N TYR A 57 -5.42 -5.16 0.10
CA TYR A 57 -6.63 -5.15 -0.72
C TYR A 57 -7.62 -6.21 -0.29
N ARG A 58 -7.16 -7.43 -0.01
CA ARG A 58 -8.01 -8.52 0.47
C ARG A 58 -8.69 -8.17 1.79
N GLU A 59 -7.98 -7.49 2.68
CA GLU A 59 -8.52 -7.03 3.96
C GLU A 59 -9.52 -5.88 3.79
N LEU A 60 -9.35 -5.04 2.76
CA LEU A 60 -10.30 -3.98 2.41
C LEU A 60 -11.59 -4.48 1.74
N LEU A 61 -11.54 -5.63 1.04
CA LEU A 61 -12.68 -6.16 0.27
C LEU A 61 -14.02 -6.22 1.05
N PRO A 62 -14.07 -6.66 2.33
CA PRO A 62 -15.31 -6.68 3.09
C PRO A 62 -15.94 -5.30 3.28
N PHE A 63 -15.12 -4.24 3.34
CA PHE A 63 -15.56 -2.87 3.57
C PHE A 63 -15.96 -2.14 2.27
N LEU A 64 -15.47 -2.60 1.11
CA LEU A 64 -15.79 -2.06 -0.22
C LEU A 64 -17.08 -2.63 -0.84
N GLY A 65 -17.67 -3.67 -0.23
CA GLY A 65 -18.73 -4.50 -0.82
C GLY A 65 -20.18 -4.10 -0.51
N GLY A 66 -20.43 -3.04 0.26
CA GLY A 66 -21.77 -2.48 0.52
C GLY A 66 -22.02 -1.22 -0.30
N ASP A 67 -23.28 -0.71 -0.34
CA ASP A 67 -23.57 0.65 -0.83
C ASP A 67 -22.54 1.58 -0.18
N ALA A 68 -21.59 2.05 -0.99
CA ALA A 68 -20.35 2.64 -0.51
C ALA A 68 -20.70 3.76 0.47
N HIS A 69 -20.31 3.58 1.74
CA HIS A 69 -20.45 4.59 2.78
C HIS A 69 -20.04 5.93 2.19
N GLU A 70 -21.01 6.85 2.09
CA GLU A 70 -20.75 8.20 1.60
C GLU A 70 -19.66 8.78 2.50
N LYS A 71 -18.60 9.30 1.88
CA LYS A 71 -17.50 9.92 2.61
C LYS A 71 -18.05 10.95 3.61
N PRO A 72 -17.43 11.08 4.80
CA PRO A 72 -16.14 10.51 5.19
C PRO A 72 -16.21 9.06 5.69
N TYR A 73 -15.12 8.30 5.57
CA TYR A 73 -15.09 6.89 5.99
C TYR A 73 -15.21 6.73 7.51
N LEU A 74 -14.50 7.55 8.28
CA LEU A 74 -14.55 7.56 9.75
C LEU A 74 -15.14 8.88 10.25
N GLU A 75 -16.43 8.82 10.64
CA GLU A 75 -17.16 9.99 11.14
C GLU A 75 -16.88 10.27 12.62
N ALA A 76 -16.63 9.23 13.42
CA ALA A 76 -16.35 9.30 14.85
C ALA A 76 -15.49 8.10 15.29
N LEU A 77 -14.68 8.27 16.34
CA LEU A 77 -13.94 7.17 16.95
C LEU A 77 -14.89 6.27 17.78
N PRO A 78 -14.86 4.94 17.62
CA PRO A 78 -15.70 4.07 18.43
C PRO A 78 -15.33 4.13 19.91
N GLU A 79 -16.31 4.32 20.80
CA GLU A 79 -16.13 4.38 22.26
C GLU A 79 -15.95 2.98 22.89
N THR A 80 -15.00 2.19 22.38
CA THR A 80 -14.70 0.85 22.91
C THR A 80 -13.22 0.70 23.19
N TYR A 81 -12.88 -0.03 24.27
CA TYR A 81 -11.47 -0.34 24.58
C TYR A 81 -10.74 -1.06 23.45
N ALA A 82 -11.46 -1.86 22.65
CA ALA A 82 -10.88 -2.55 21.51
C ALA A 82 -10.51 -1.55 20.39
N ALA A 83 -11.37 -0.56 20.12
CA ALA A 83 -11.08 0.48 19.14
C ALA A 83 -9.94 1.39 19.60
N GLU A 84 -9.90 1.75 20.89
CA GLU A 84 -8.80 2.54 21.48
C GLU A 84 -7.44 1.86 21.26
N PHE A 85 -7.35 0.54 21.47
CA PHE A 85 -6.13 -0.21 21.17
C PHE A 85 -5.72 -0.14 19.69
N VAL A 86 -6.69 -0.24 18.77
CA VAL A 86 -6.44 -0.15 17.32
C VAL A 86 -6.00 1.26 16.93
N VAL A 87 -6.56 2.30 17.55
CA VAL A 87 -6.12 3.69 17.36
C VAL A 87 -4.67 3.86 17.78
N PHE A 88 -4.29 3.39 18.97
CA PHE A 88 -2.89 3.50 19.43
C PHE A 88 -1.93 2.72 18.54
N GLU A 89 -2.28 1.50 18.14
CA GLU A 89 -1.46 0.71 17.19
C GLU A 89 -1.24 1.48 15.87
N TRP A 90 -2.29 2.12 15.36
CA TRP A 90 -2.19 2.92 14.14
C TRP A 90 -1.33 4.18 14.31
N LEU A 91 -1.51 4.93 15.40
CA LEU A 91 -0.72 6.13 15.67
C LEU A 91 0.76 5.81 15.92
N GLU A 92 1.06 4.73 16.66
CA GLU A 92 2.42 4.24 16.84
C GLU A 92 3.07 3.87 15.50
N PHE A 93 2.32 3.22 14.61
CA PHE A 93 2.77 2.94 13.25
C PHE A 93 3.14 4.21 12.48
N LEU A 94 2.28 5.23 12.48
CA LEU A 94 2.54 6.51 11.79
C LEU A 94 3.80 7.19 12.34
N LEU A 95 3.93 7.23 13.67
CA LEU A 95 5.08 7.80 14.37
C LEU A 95 6.38 7.04 14.07
N MET A 96 6.34 5.72 14.02
CA MET A 96 7.52 4.90 13.73
C MET A 96 8.00 5.09 12.29
N HIS A 97 7.07 5.26 11.35
CA HIS A 97 7.37 5.37 9.93
C HIS A 97 7.71 6.79 9.48
N SER A 98 7.18 7.84 10.12
CA SER A 98 7.31 9.22 9.66
C SER A 98 7.59 10.28 10.74
N GLY A 99 7.71 9.84 12.00
CA GLY A 99 7.81 10.73 13.15
C GLY A 99 6.57 11.58 13.39
N TYR A 100 6.65 12.45 14.39
CA TYR A 100 5.50 13.25 14.83
C TYR A 100 4.98 14.16 13.72
N LYS A 101 5.90 14.92 13.09
CA LYS A 101 5.54 15.86 12.03
C LYS A 101 4.91 15.15 10.83
N GLY A 102 5.46 14.00 10.41
CA GLY A 102 4.92 13.23 9.29
C GLY A 102 3.56 12.60 9.62
N ALA A 103 3.38 12.13 10.86
CA ALA A 103 2.10 11.59 11.33
C ALA A 103 1.00 12.66 11.34
N ASP A 104 1.28 13.85 11.88
CA ASP A 104 0.35 14.98 11.91
C ASP A 104 -0.01 15.45 10.49
N GLU A 105 0.98 15.60 9.62
CA GLU A 105 0.77 15.92 8.18
C GLU A 105 -0.05 14.84 7.46
N ALA A 106 0.09 13.56 7.83
CA ALA A 106 -0.70 12.49 7.27
C ALA A 106 -2.17 12.53 7.72
N LEU A 107 -2.43 12.84 8.99
CA LEU A 107 -3.80 13.03 9.50
C LEU A 107 -4.49 14.21 8.82
N ASP A 108 -3.79 15.34 8.67
CA ASP A 108 -4.23 16.49 7.87
C ASP A 108 -4.59 16.09 6.43
N TYR A 109 -3.72 15.30 5.79
CA TYR A 109 -3.95 14.81 4.44
C TYR A 109 -5.18 13.90 4.37
N TYR A 110 -5.35 12.96 5.29
CA TYR A 110 -6.49 12.05 5.34
C TYR A 110 -7.81 12.79 5.53
N ARG A 111 -7.84 13.84 6.36
CA ARG A 111 -8.98 14.76 6.44
C ARG A 111 -9.25 15.42 5.10
N SER A 112 -8.23 15.96 4.43
CA SER A 112 -8.39 16.72 3.19
C SER A 112 -9.02 15.94 2.03
N ILE A 113 -8.91 14.61 2.06
CA ILE A 113 -9.51 13.69 1.08
C ILE A 113 -10.77 12.98 1.60
N ASP A 114 -11.31 13.45 2.71
CA ASP A 114 -12.50 12.95 3.42
C ASP A 114 -12.39 11.47 3.81
N TRP A 115 -11.23 11.04 4.33
CA TRP A 115 -11.13 9.73 4.99
C TRP A 115 -11.60 9.79 6.45
N LEU A 116 -11.45 10.95 7.08
CA LEU A 116 -11.86 11.22 8.46
C LEU A 116 -12.43 12.65 8.58
N THR A 117 -13.26 12.88 9.60
CA THR A 117 -13.80 14.20 9.93
C THR A 117 -12.76 15.08 10.64
N GLU A 118 -13.02 16.38 10.73
CA GLU A 118 -12.22 17.31 11.56
C GLU A 118 -12.20 16.88 13.03
N ASP A 119 -13.35 16.51 13.60
CA ASP A 119 -13.44 16.07 14.99
C ASP A 119 -12.55 14.82 15.25
N VAL A 120 -12.56 13.85 14.32
CA VAL A 120 -11.70 12.66 14.43
C VAL A 120 -10.23 13.03 14.27
N GLN A 121 -9.88 13.99 13.40
CA GLN A 121 -8.51 14.47 13.28
C GLN A 121 -8.02 15.05 14.61
N ASP A 122 -8.81 15.95 15.20
CA ASP A 122 -8.46 16.64 16.44
C ASP A 122 -8.24 15.63 17.58
N ASP A 123 -9.12 14.64 17.73
CA ASP A 123 -8.97 13.56 18.72
C ASP A 123 -7.67 12.76 18.52
N LEU A 124 -7.32 12.43 17.26
CA LEU A 124 -6.10 11.68 16.94
C LEU A 124 -4.84 12.51 17.18
N SER A 125 -4.84 13.80 16.84
CA SER A 125 -3.73 14.71 17.13
C SER A 125 -3.54 14.91 18.64
N ASP A 126 -4.62 14.96 19.42
CA ASP A 126 -4.57 14.98 20.88
C ASP A 126 -3.95 13.69 21.45
N TYR A 127 -4.26 12.53 20.87
CA TYR A 127 -3.59 11.28 21.24
C TYR A 127 -2.11 11.25 20.87
N LEU A 128 -1.73 11.76 19.69
CA LEU A 128 -0.32 11.85 19.29
C LEU A 128 0.52 12.65 20.30
N LEU A 129 0.00 13.76 20.83
CA LEU A 129 0.68 14.56 21.86
C LEU A 129 0.95 13.78 23.16
N GLY A 130 0.19 12.71 23.42
CA GLY A 130 0.35 11.86 24.60
C GLY A 130 1.37 10.72 24.45
N ILE A 131 1.84 10.44 23.23
CA ILE A 131 2.74 9.30 22.95
C ILE A 131 4.21 9.75 23.10
N ASP A 132 5.06 8.88 23.65
CA ASP A 132 6.50 9.15 23.78
C ASP A 132 7.21 9.03 22.42
N GLU A 133 7.84 10.12 21.98
CA GLU A 133 8.53 10.24 20.69
C GLU A 133 9.96 9.67 20.69
N SER A 134 10.43 9.10 21.82
CA SER A 134 11.85 8.75 22.00
C SER A 134 12.43 7.71 21.00
N ALA A 135 11.60 7.10 20.15
CA ALA A 135 11.97 6.11 19.14
C ALA A 135 11.54 6.44 17.70
N THR A 136 11.15 7.69 17.39
CA THR A 136 10.60 8.05 16.07
C THR A 136 11.67 8.35 15.01
N ASN A 137 11.30 8.13 13.73
CA ASN A 137 12.12 8.49 12.58
C ASN A 137 11.61 9.80 11.97
N ASP A 138 12.06 10.94 12.52
CA ASP A 138 11.51 12.28 12.20
C ASP A 138 11.74 12.78 10.75
N ASP A 139 12.51 12.06 9.93
CA ASP A 139 12.91 12.49 8.58
C ASP A 139 12.29 11.67 7.43
N ASN A 140 11.38 10.73 7.73
CA ASN A 140 10.79 9.87 6.69
C ASN A 140 9.39 10.33 6.26
N GLU A 141 9.15 10.31 4.95
CA GLU A 141 7.81 10.45 4.38
C GLU A 141 7.10 9.09 4.34
N LEU A 142 5.79 9.06 4.58
CA LEU A 142 4.98 7.85 4.43
C LEU A 142 4.96 7.39 2.97
N SER A 143 5.18 6.09 2.76
CA SER A 143 5.05 5.47 1.46
C SER A 143 3.58 5.27 1.07
N VAL A 144 3.34 4.94 -0.20
CA VAL A 144 2.00 4.56 -0.68
C VAL A 144 1.45 3.35 0.10
N ASP A 145 2.33 2.44 0.54
CA ASP A 145 1.96 1.24 1.28
C ASP A 145 1.50 1.59 2.69
N ASP A 146 2.13 2.58 3.30
CA ASP A 146 1.76 3.09 4.62
C ASP A 146 0.39 3.78 4.61
N HIS A 147 0.09 4.54 3.55
CA HIS A 147 -1.22 5.12 3.34
C HIS A 147 -2.31 4.07 3.12
N MET A 148 -2.00 2.99 2.37
CA MET A 148 -2.96 1.89 2.20
C MET A 148 -3.20 1.12 3.49
N LEU A 149 -2.18 0.92 4.32
CA LEU A 149 -2.33 0.31 5.63
C LEU A 149 -3.16 1.21 6.56
N SER A 150 -2.95 2.52 6.51
CA SER A 150 -3.77 3.50 7.25
C SER A 150 -5.25 3.41 6.84
N LEU A 151 -5.54 3.21 5.56
CA LEU A 151 -6.91 2.99 5.09
C LEU A 151 -7.53 1.71 5.67
N VAL A 152 -6.74 0.65 5.86
CA VAL A 152 -7.19 -0.58 6.52
C VAL A 152 -7.55 -0.32 7.99
N TYR A 153 -6.73 0.46 8.71
CA TYR A 153 -7.03 0.86 10.09
C TYR A 153 -8.34 1.65 10.18
N ILE A 154 -8.51 2.64 9.31
CA ILE A 154 -9.73 3.46 9.21
C ILE A 154 -10.96 2.56 8.95
N ALA A 155 -10.85 1.63 8.00
CA ALA A 155 -11.94 0.71 7.69
C ALA A 155 -12.29 -0.23 8.86
N LYS A 156 -11.28 -0.70 9.60
CA LYS A 156 -11.49 -1.49 10.83
C LYS A 156 -12.23 -0.69 11.89
N LEU A 157 -11.80 0.54 12.16
CA LEU A 157 -12.43 1.42 13.14
C LEU A 157 -13.87 1.72 12.76
N THR A 158 -14.14 1.99 11.47
CA THR A 158 -15.49 2.22 10.94
C THR A 158 -16.40 1.01 11.12
N ALA A 159 -15.86 -0.21 11.07
CA ALA A 159 -16.65 -1.41 11.32
C ALA A 159 -16.88 -1.72 12.80
N MET A 160 -16.26 -0.93 13.70
CA MET A 160 -16.43 -1.02 15.15
C MET A 160 -17.41 0.02 15.71
N THR A 161 -17.81 1.03 14.92
CA THR A 161 -18.92 1.96 15.25
C THR A 161 -20.27 1.31 15.03
#